data_AF-A0A673AHX9-F1
#
_entry.id   AF-A0A673AHX9-F1
#
_cell.length_a   1.000
_cell.length_b   1.000
_cell.length_c   1.000
_cell.angle_alpha   90.00
_cell.angle_beta   90.00
_cell.angle_gamma   90.00
#
_symmetry.space_group_name_H-M   'P 1'
#
loop_
_entity.id
_entity.type
_entity.pdbx_description
1 polymer ?
#
loop_
_entity_poly.entity_id
_entity_poly.type
_entity_poly.pdbx_seq_one_letter_code
_entity_poly.pdbx_strand_id
1 'polypeptide(L)'
;GKLPFCAILELNQVLGFWNHQVCMKEAALLDYYVCGFCWAKDADFSPTQTSFIMAVLHMLLDNIRDKQMALVENMLEFTKALAAACHRSSTEMENASPLLSTDEAMALIGHIENSLFQKHRLYELLFTSDREENLTTAERTLEVFGRQHPLTPLEEGIPAHLHHDWSPRQLDRHCEL
;
A
#
# COMPACT_ATOMS: atom_id res chain seq x y z
N GLY A 1 2.96 -13.64 -16.07
CA GLY A 1 4.36 -13.21 -15.90
C GLY A 1 4.90 -13.72 -14.58
N LYS A 2 6.14 -14.24 -14.57
CA LYS A 2 6.87 -14.70 -13.36
C LYS A 2 7.63 -13.57 -12.63
N LEU A 3 7.38 -12.32 -13.02
CA LEU A 3 8.09 -11.13 -12.55
C LEU A 3 7.83 -10.71 -11.09
N PRO A 4 6.66 -10.93 -10.45
CA PRO A 4 6.41 -10.25 -9.17
C PRO A 4 7.35 -10.75 -8.06
N PHE A 5 7.63 -12.06 -7.99
CA PHE A 5 8.40 -12.61 -6.87
C PHE A 5 9.89 -12.22 -6.89
N CYS A 6 10.52 -12.21 -8.07
CA CYS A 6 11.94 -11.85 -8.18
C CYS A 6 12.16 -10.36 -7.93
N ALA A 7 11.30 -9.49 -8.48
CA ALA A 7 11.37 -8.05 -8.27
C ALA A 7 11.17 -7.67 -6.80
N ILE A 8 10.25 -8.34 -6.09
CA ILE A 8 10.05 -8.13 -4.65
C ILE A 8 11.32 -8.44 -3.86
N LEU A 9 11.99 -9.56 -4.14
CA LEU A 9 13.21 -9.95 -3.43
C LEU A 9 14.37 -8.96 -3.66
N GLU A 10 14.59 -8.55 -4.91
CA GLU A 10 15.64 -7.60 -5.27
C GLU A 10 15.39 -6.22 -4.66
N LEU A 11 14.17 -5.69 -4.79
CA LEU A 11 13.80 -4.39 -4.23
C LEU A 11 13.86 -4.40 -2.70
N ASN A 12 13.41 -5.48 -2.07
CA ASN A 12 13.53 -5.63 -0.62
C ASN A 12 15.00 -5.54 -0.17
N GLN A 13 15.91 -6.24 -0.85
CA GLN A 13 17.34 -6.21 -0.53
C GLN A 13 17.95 -4.82 -0.73
N VAL A 14 17.62 -4.12 -1.82
CA VAL A 14 18.14 -2.78 -2.12
C VAL A 14 17.61 -1.73 -1.14
N LEU A 15 16.33 -1.83 -0.76
CA LEU A 15 15.67 -0.87 0.13
C LEU A 15 15.90 -1.18 1.62
N GLY A 16 16.35 -2.39 1.95
CA GLY A 16 16.59 -2.84 3.32
C GLY A 16 15.32 -3.14 4.12
N PHE A 17 14.22 -3.51 3.47
CA PHE A 17 12.90 -3.75 4.09
C PHE A 17 12.72 -5.18 4.63
N TRP A 18 13.67 -5.61 5.47
CA TRP A 18 13.78 -6.99 5.95
C TRP A 18 12.60 -7.47 6.80
N ASN A 19 11.84 -6.55 7.40
CA ASN A 19 10.71 -6.82 8.28
C ASN A 19 9.36 -6.57 7.61
N HIS A 20 9.29 -6.40 6.29
CA HIS A 20 8.03 -6.14 5.57
C HIS A 20 6.90 -7.16 5.83
N GLN A 21 7.21 -8.38 6.29
CA GLN A 21 6.21 -9.39 6.69
C GLN A 21 5.49 -9.07 8.00
N VAL A 22 6.10 -8.25 8.86
CA VAL A 22 5.62 -7.93 10.22
C VAL A 22 5.53 -6.43 10.50
N CYS A 23 6.18 -5.59 9.69
CA CYS A 23 6.18 -4.13 9.80
C CYS A 23 5.32 -3.54 8.68
N MET A 24 4.15 -3.00 9.05
CA MET A 24 3.23 -2.37 8.10
C MET A 24 3.88 -1.23 7.31
N LYS A 25 4.78 -0.48 7.95
CA LYS A 25 5.53 0.60 7.31
C LYS A 25 6.41 0.08 6.18
N GLU A 26 7.27 -0.91 6.47
CA GLU A 26 8.11 -1.52 5.44
C GLU A 26 7.28 -2.20 4.35
N ALA A 27 6.18 -2.86 4.71
CA ALA A 27 5.26 -3.49 3.75
C ALA A 27 4.67 -2.47 2.76
N ALA A 28 4.13 -1.36 3.27
CA ALA A 28 3.51 -0.33 2.45
C ALA A 28 4.52 0.39 1.54
N LEU A 29 5.75 0.58 2.01
CA LEU A 29 6.82 1.15 1.20
C LEU A 29 7.28 0.16 0.12
N LEU A 30 7.47 -1.11 0.46
CA LEU A 30 7.84 -2.13 -0.52
C LEU A 30 6.77 -2.25 -1.62
N ASP A 31 5.49 -2.30 -1.23
CA ASP A 31 4.36 -2.34 -2.18
C ASP A 31 4.39 -1.16 -3.15
N TYR A 32 4.66 0.05 -2.66
CA TYR A 32 4.77 1.25 -3.49
C TYR A 32 5.87 1.13 -4.56
N TYR A 33 7.08 0.70 -4.18
CA TYR A 33 8.17 0.55 -5.14
C TYR A 33 7.95 -0.60 -6.12
N VAL A 34 7.40 -1.72 -5.65
CA VAL A 34 7.08 -2.87 -6.51
C VAL A 34 6.00 -2.48 -7.52
N CYS A 35 4.94 -1.79 -7.09
CA CYS A 35 3.89 -1.29 -7.98
C CYS A 35 4.47 -0.33 -9.04
N GLY A 36 5.32 0.61 -8.63
CA GLY A 36 5.97 1.53 -9.56
C GLY A 36 6.88 0.85 -10.58
N PHE A 37 7.69 -0.11 -10.13
CA PHE A 37 8.56 -0.89 -11.00
C PHE A 37 7.76 -1.76 -11.98
N CYS A 38 6.77 -2.51 -11.49
CA CYS A 38 5.91 -3.34 -12.32
C CYS A 38 5.16 -2.50 -13.36
N TRP A 39 4.59 -1.37 -12.94
CA TRP A 39 3.94 -0.44 -13.87
C TRP A 39 4.91 0.06 -14.96
N ALA A 40 6.14 0.44 -14.59
CA ALA A 40 7.14 0.88 -15.56
C ALA A 40 7.55 -0.22 -16.55
N LYS A 41 7.61 -1.48 -16.08
CA LYS A 41 7.85 -2.63 -16.96
C LYS A 41 6.67 -2.89 -17.90
N ASP A 42 5.44 -2.83 -17.38
CA ASP A 42 4.22 -3.09 -18.15
C ASP A 42 3.97 -1.99 -19.20
N ALA A 43 4.44 -0.76 -18.96
CA ALA A 43 4.41 0.34 -19.90
C ALA A 43 5.63 0.38 -20.86
N ASP A 44 6.43 -0.68 -20.90
CA ASP A 44 7.59 -0.85 -21.79
C ASP A 44 8.66 0.26 -21.71
N PHE A 45 8.81 0.90 -20.55
CA PHE A 45 9.88 1.88 -20.36
C PHE A 45 11.27 1.23 -20.45
N SER A 46 12.20 1.95 -21.10
CA SER A 46 13.60 1.56 -21.16
C SER A 46 14.22 1.44 -19.76
N PRO A 47 15.34 0.73 -19.58
CA PRO A 47 16.02 0.66 -18.29
C PRO A 47 16.37 2.05 -17.71
N THR A 48 16.82 2.98 -18.55
CA THR A 48 17.15 4.36 -18.13
C THR A 48 15.91 5.11 -17.65
N GLN A 49 14.79 5.02 -18.37
CA GLN A 49 13.53 5.62 -17.96
C GLN A 49 12.97 4.96 -16.70
N THR A 50 13.07 3.63 -16.59
CA THR A 50 12.69 2.88 -15.38
C THR A 50 13.46 3.41 -14.17
N SER A 51 14.79 3.57 -14.28
CA SER A 51 15.62 4.12 -13.20
C SER A 51 15.21 5.55 -12.83
N PHE A 52 14.90 6.39 -13.82
CA PHE A 52 14.37 7.74 -13.56
C PHE A 52 13.04 7.71 -12.82
N ILE A 53 12.10 6.86 -13.24
CA ILE A 53 10.81 6.67 -12.56
C ILE A 53 11.03 6.25 -11.11
N MET A 54 11.89 5.25 -10.87
CA MET A 54 12.21 4.80 -9.50
C MET A 54 12.83 5.92 -8.65
N ALA A 55 13.69 6.76 -9.23
CA ALA A 55 14.25 7.91 -8.55
C ALA A 55 13.19 8.97 -8.21
N VAL A 56 12.24 9.23 -9.11
CA VAL A 56 11.10 10.13 -8.86
C VAL A 56 10.21 9.59 -7.73
N LEU A 57 9.87 8.29 -7.77
CA LEU A 57 9.08 7.64 -6.73
C LEU A 57 9.74 7.75 -5.36
N HIS A 58 11.06 7.54 -5.31
CA HIS A 58 11.87 7.68 -4.10
C HIS A 58 11.87 9.12 -3.60
N MET A 59 12.15 10.09 -4.47
CA MET A 59 12.16 11.52 -4.15
C MET A 59 10.81 11.98 -3.56
N LEU A 60 9.71 11.54 -4.17
CA LEU A 60 8.37 11.85 -3.71
C LEU A 60 8.10 11.32 -2.30
N LEU A 61 8.51 10.08 -1.99
CA LEU A 61 8.36 9.51 -0.65
C LEU A 61 9.28 10.20 0.36
N ASP A 62 10.54 10.45 0.00
CA ASP A 62 11.51 11.11 0.88
C ASP A 62 11.08 12.54 1.24
N ASN A 63 10.43 13.26 0.32
CA ASN A 63 9.83 14.56 0.61
C ASN A 63 8.76 14.48 1.71
N ILE A 64 7.96 13.42 1.74
CA ILE A 64 6.97 13.21 2.80
C ILE A 64 7.67 12.78 4.10
N ARG A 65 8.57 11.80 4.02
CA ARG A 65 9.24 11.20 5.18
C ARG A 65 10.14 12.18 5.92
N ASP A 66 11.08 12.79 5.20
CA ASP A 66 12.19 13.53 5.81
C ASP A 66 11.93 15.03 5.84
N LYS A 67 11.22 15.56 4.85
CA LYS A 67 10.92 16.99 4.73
C LYS A 67 9.53 17.37 5.23
N GLN A 68 8.68 16.40 5.55
CA GLN A 68 7.27 16.59 5.92
C GLN A 68 6.53 17.52 4.95
N MET A 69 6.86 17.40 3.67
CA MET A 69 6.40 18.29 2.62
C MET A 69 4.91 18.07 2.36
N ALA A 70 4.15 19.15 2.26
CA ALA A 70 2.73 19.07 1.89
C ALA A 70 2.59 18.58 0.44
N LEU A 71 1.47 17.91 0.13
CA LEU A 71 1.21 17.35 -1.20
C LEU A 71 1.46 18.36 -2.34
N VAL A 72 0.98 19.58 -2.22
CA VAL A 72 1.11 20.61 -3.27
C VAL A 72 2.57 20.94 -3.55
N GLU A 73 3.38 21.08 -2.50
CA GLU A 73 4.82 21.34 -2.62
C GLU A 73 5.56 20.13 -3.19
N ASN A 74 5.17 18.93 -2.78
CA ASN A 74 5.76 17.69 -3.30
C ASN A 74 5.47 17.49 -4.80
N MET A 75 4.25 17.82 -5.22
CA MET A 75 3.86 17.81 -6.64
C MET A 75 4.59 18.89 -7.45
N LEU A 76 4.97 20.01 -6.84
CA LEU A 76 5.80 21.01 -7.49
C LEU A 76 7.21 20.48 -7.75
N GLU A 77 7.82 19.77 -6.79
CA GLU A 77 9.11 19.10 -6.99
C GLU A 77 9.03 18.02 -8.09
N PHE A 78 7.95 17.24 -8.12
CA PHE A 78 7.70 16.30 -9.20
C PHE A 78 7.60 16.98 -10.57
N THR A 79 6.87 18.09 -10.65
CA THR A 79 6.72 18.83 -11.91
C THR A 79 8.07 19.36 -12.41
N LYS A 80 8.94 19.82 -11.50
CA LYS A 80 10.32 20.23 -11.86
C LYS A 80 11.15 19.05 -12.38
N ALA A 81 11.11 17.91 -11.72
CA ALA A 81 11.81 16.71 -12.16
C ALA A 81 11.32 16.22 -13.52
N LEU A 82 10.01 16.25 -13.75
CA LEU A 82 9.38 15.87 -15.01
C LEU A 82 9.76 16.84 -16.14
N ALA A 83 9.72 18.16 -15.88
CA ALA A 83 10.14 19.16 -16.85
C ALA A 83 11.61 18.97 -17.27
N ALA A 84 12.49 18.66 -16.31
CA ALA A 84 13.89 18.35 -16.61
C ALA A 84 14.05 17.11 -17.50
N ALA A 85 13.22 16.08 -17.32
CA ALA A 85 13.26 14.86 -18.14
C ALA A 85 12.69 15.06 -19.56
N CYS A 86 11.74 15.98 -19.72
CA CYS A 86 11.15 16.34 -21.02
C CYS A 86 11.97 17.37 -21.79
N HIS A 87 12.88 18.10 -21.12
CA HIS A 87 13.72 19.11 -21.74
C HIS A 87 15.04 18.53 -22.27
N ARG A 88 15.54 19.09 -23.37
CA ARG A 88 16.88 18.76 -23.87
C ARG A 88 17.92 19.44 -22.99
N SER A 89 18.95 18.70 -22.58
CA SER A 89 20.12 19.29 -21.94
C SER A 89 20.83 20.21 -22.93
N SER A 90 20.98 21.50 -22.61
CA SER A 90 21.71 22.45 -23.45
C SER A 90 23.23 22.23 -23.44
N THR A 91 23.73 21.34 -22.58
CA THR A 91 25.16 21.21 -22.25
C THR A 91 25.84 19.99 -22.87
N GLU A 92 25.11 19.02 -23.38
CA GLU A 92 25.66 17.78 -23.94
C GLU A 92 25.14 17.61 -25.37
N MET A 93 26.02 17.84 -26.34
CA MET A 93 25.90 17.50 -27.78
C MET A 93 24.52 17.81 -28.40
N GLU A 94 24.49 18.72 -29.37
CA GLU A 94 23.34 19.31 -30.11
C GLU A 94 22.18 18.37 -30.57
N ASN A 95 22.28 17.06 -30.33
CA ASN A 95 21.35 16.00 -30.72
C ASN A 95 20.77 15.15 -29.55
N ALA A 96 20.91 15.55 -28.27
CA ALA A 96 20.34 14.77 -27.16
C ALA A 96 18.79 14.77 -27.20
N SER A 97 18.18 13.59 -27.40
CA SER A 97 16.74 13.41 -27.27
C SER A 97 16.29 13.58 -25.81
N PRO A 98 15.06 14.06 -25.54
CA PRO A 98 14.52 14.07 -24.19
C PRO A 98 14.45 12.65 -23.63
N LEU A 99 14.50 12.51 -22.31
CA LEU A 99 14.41 11.22 -21.64
C LEU A 99 13.00 10.62 -21.74
N LEU A 100 11.99 11.47 -21.68
CA LEU A 100 10.59 11.10 -21.83
C LEU A 100 9.96 11.87 -22.99
N SER A 101 9.20 11.15 -23.81
CA SER A 101 8.24 11.73 -24.74
C SER A 101 7.03 12.32 -23.99
N THR A 102 6.22 13.10 -24.70
CA THR A 102 4.99 13.67 -24.13
C THR A 102 4.03 12.61 -23.62
N ASP A 103 3.83 11.52 -24.36
CA ASP A 103 2.89 10.45 -23.97
C ASP A 103 3.40 9.69 -22.75
N GLU A 104 4.70 9.40 -22.70
CA GLU A 104 5.36 8.79 -21.55
C GLU A 104 5.28 9.66 -20.29
N ALA A 105 5.47 10.98 -20.44
CA ALA A 105 5.33 11.93 -19.34
C ALA A 105 3.89 11.98 -18.82
N MET A 106 2.89 11.98 -19.72
CA MET A 106 1.48 11.94 -19.34
C MET A 106 1.11 10.62 -18.64
N ALA A 107 1.66 9.50 -19.09
CA ALA A 107 1.48 8.21 -18.43
C ALA A 107 2.07 8.23 -17.00
N LEU A 108 3.25 8.82 -16.81
CA LEU A 108 3.87 8.97 -15.49
C LEU A 108 3.04 9.88 -14.59
N ILE A 109 2.54 11.02 -15.08
CA ILE A 109 1.63 11.89 -14.32
C ILE A 109 0.43 11.07 -13.82
N GLY A 110 -0.25 10.36 -14.71
CA GLY A 110 -1.42 9.55 -14.35
C GLY A 110 -1.08 8.45 -13.33
N HIS A 111 0.11 7.84 -13.43
CA HIS A 111 0.55 6.86 -12.43
C HIS A 111 0.78 7.48 -11.06
N ILE A 112 1.45 8.63 -10.97
CA ILE A 112 1.70 9.33 -9.70
C ILE A 112 0.41 9.81 -9.05
N GLU A 113 -0.54 10.31 -9.85
CA GLU A 113 -1.86 10.71 -9.35
C GLU A 113 -2.63 9.53 -8.73
N ASN A 114 -2.58 8.36 -9.36
CA ASN A 114 -3.29 7.17 -8.87
C ASN A 114 -2.56 6.39 -7.77
N SER A 115 -1.25 6.63 -7.57
CA SER A 115 -0.45 5.93 -6.57
C SER A 115 -0.20 6.80 -5.33
N LEU A 116 0.69 7.79 -5.43
CA LEU A 116 1.13 8.61 -4.30
C LEU A 116 0.09 9.65 -3.91
N PHE A 117 -0.48 10.40 -4.86
CA PHE A 117 -1.40 11.50 -4.55
C PHE A 117 -2.61 10.97 -3.79
N GLN A 118 -3.35 10.00 -4.36
CA GLN A 118 -4.52 9.43 -3.70
C GLN A 118 -4.23 8.85 -2.30
N LYS A 119 -2.99 8.43 -2.04
CA LYS A 119 -2.56 7.84 -0.77
C LYS A 119 -1.66 8.76 0.06
N HIS A 120 -1.57 10.06 -0.25
CA HIS A 120 -0.63 10.97 0.41
C HIS A 120 -0.84 10.99 1.93
N ARG A 121 -2.10 11.05 2.36
CA ARG A 121 -2.45 11.05 3.79
C ARG A 121 -2.06 9.76 4.49
N LEU A 122 -2.14 8.63 3.79
CA LEU A 122 -1.70 7.34 4.34
C LEU A 122 -0.20 7.37 4.62
N TYR A 123 0.61 7.86 3.67
CA TYR A 123 2.06 7.96 3.85
C TYR A 123 2.43 8.95 4.95
N GLU A 124 1.77 10.10 5.05
CA GLU A 124 1.94 11.02 6.19
C GLU A 124 1.68 10.32 7.53
N LEU A 125 0.59 9.56 7.64
CA LEU A 125 0.26 8.80 8.86
C LEU A 125 1.30 7.73 9.16
N LEU A 126 1.75 6.99 8.13
CA LEU A 126 2.77 5.95 8.24
C LEU A 126 4.12 6.48 8.73
N PHE A 127 4.46 7.73 8.39
CA PHE A 127 5.70 8.37 8.82
C PHE A 127 5.57 9.11 10.16
N THR A 128 4.35 9.49 10.56
CA THR A 128 4.09 10.13 11.85
C THR A 128 3.75 9.13 12.96
N SER A 129 3.47 7.87 12.63
CA SER A 129 3.05 6.82 13.57
C SER A 129 4.15 6.26 14.47
N ASP A 130 5.35 6.85 14.51
CA ASP A 130 6.35 6.56 15.56
C ASP A 130 5.82 6.87 16.98
N ARG A 131 4.61 7.45 17.08
CA ARG A 131 3.83 7.55 18.33
C ARG A 131 3.11 6.24 18.75
N GLU A 132 3.30 5.13 18.04
CA GLU A 132 2.73 3.82 18.40
C GLU A 132 3.43 3.14 19.58
N GLU A 133 4.62 3.58 20.01
CA GLU A 133 5.27 3.03 21.22
C GLU A 133 4.66 3.55 22.55
N ASN A 134 3.60 4.36 22.51
CA ASN A 134 2.98 4.94 23.73
C ASN A 134 1.62 4.33 24.12
N LEU A 135 1.18 3.21 23.54
CA LEU A 135 -0.10 2.57 23.90
C LEU A 135 0.02 1.17 24.55
N THR A 136 1.23 0.77 24.94
CA THR A 136 1.50 -0.45 25.73
C THR A 136 1.48 -0.24 27.24
N THR A 137 0.90 0.87 27.73
CA THR A 137 0.58 1.08 29.16
C THR A 137 -0.85 1.57 29.33
N ALA A 138 -1.80 0.93 28.64
CA ALA A 138 -3.15 0.84 29.17
C ALA A 138 -3.33 -0.60 29.61
N GLU A 139 -2.87 -0.88 30.83
CA GLU A 139 -3.13 -2.11 31.55
C GLU A 139 -4.65 -2.35 31.50
N ARG A 140 -5.08 -3.24 30.60
CA ARG A 140 -6.47 -3.70 30.56
C ARG A 140 -6.64 -4.54 31.81
N THR A 141 -7.04 -3.91 32.91
CA THR A 141 -7.69 -4.58 34.05
C THR A 141 -9.00 -5.16 33.55
N LEU A 142 -8.91 -6.27 32.81
CA LEU A 142 -10.01 -7.20 32.71
C LEU A 142 -10.14 -7.81 34.11
N GLU A 143 -11.09 -7.32 34.89
CA GLU A 143 -11.49 -7.99 36.13
C GLU A 143 -11.96 -9.40 35.76
N VAL A 144 -11.07 -10.36 35.94
CA VAL A 144 -11.40 -11.78 35.89
C VAL A 144 -12.26 -12.05 37.11
N PHE A 145 -13.58 -12.12 36.92
CA PHE A 145 -14.48 -12.60 37.95
C PHE A 145 -14.06 -14.01 38.36
N GLY A 146 -13.48 -14.11 39.56
CA GLY A 146 -13.02 -15.35 40.15
C GLY A 146 -14.18 -16.32 40.33
N ARG A 147 -13.98 -17.56 39.89
CA ARG A 147 -14.87 -18.69 40.15
C ARG A 147 -15.20 -18.81 41.65
N GLN A 148 -16.47 -18.65 41.99
CA GLN A 148 -17.08 -19.34 43.12
C GLN A 148 -18.25 -20.20 42.57
N HIS A 149 -18.14 -21.51 42.73
CA HIS A 149 -19.24 -22.48 42.50
C HIS A 149 -20.21 -22.45 43.71
N PRO A 150 -21.38 -23.11 43.66
CA PRO A 150 -22.31 -23.35 42.55
C PRO A 150 -23.77 -23.04 42.99
N LEU A 151 -24.54 -22.23 42.26
CA LEU A 151 -25.97 -22.08 42.56
C LEU A 151 -26.84 -22.23 41.30
N THR A 152 -27.49 -23.40 41.28
CA THR A 152 -28.73 -23.83 40.62
C THR A 152 -28.81 -23.78 39.08
N PRO A 153 -29.14 -24.92 38.40
CA PRO A 153 -29.52 -24.89 37.00
C PRO A 153 -30.84 -24.11 36.86
N LEU A 154 -30.88 -23.11 35.97
CA LEU A 154 -32.12 -22.50 35.55
C LEU A 154 -32.86 -23.54 34.67
N GLU A 155 -33.79 -24.25 35.30
CA GLU A 155 -34.77 -25.10 34.64
C GLU A 155 -35.73 -24.21 33.84
N GLU A 156 -35.32 -23.82 32.63
CA GLU A 156 -36.23 -23.27 31.63
C GLU A 156 -36.22 -24.20 30.43
N GLY A 157 -36.81 -25.39 30.66
CA GLY A 157 -37.07 -26.37 29.62
C GLY A 157 -38.21 -25.88 28.72
N ILE A 158 -37.95 -25.83 27.41
CA ILE A 158 -39.00 -25.77 26.39
C ILE A 158 -39.84 -27.05 26.54
N PRO A 159 -41.17 -26.99 26.71
CA PRO A 159 -41.97 -28.20 26.87
C PRO A 159 -41.94 -29.04 25.59
N ALA A 160 -41.54 -30.31 25.73
CA ALA A 160 -41.24 -31.26 24.66
C ALA A 160 -42.44 -31.77 23.83
N HIS A 161 -43.48 -30.95 23.60
CA HIS A 161 -44.64 -31.34 22.79
C HIS A 161 -44.72 -30.67 21.42
N LEU A 162 -43.68 -29.94 20.99
CA LEU A 162 -43.55 -29.41 19.62
C LEU A 162 -42.56 -30.22 18.75
N HIS A 163 -42.24 -31.44 19.15
CA HIS A 163 -41.35 -32.35 18.42
C HIS A 163 -42.10 -33.43 17.63
N HIS A 164 -43.08 -33.05 16.81
CA HIS A 164 -43.52 -33.90 15.70
C HIS A 164 -44.05 -33.03 14.57
N ASP A 165 -43.15 -32.46 13.78
CA ASP A 165 -43.14 -32.70 12.32
C ASP A 165 -41.91 -32.02 11.70
N TRP A 166 -40.81 -32.74 11.59
CA TRP A 166 -39.73 -32.33 10.68
C TRP A 166 -39.16 -33.55 9.99
N SER A 167 -39.64 -33.78 8.77
CA SER A 167 -38.92 -34.54 7.76
C SER A 167 -39.24 -33.97 6.37
N PRO A 168 -38.34 -34.17 5.39
CA PRO A 168 -37.73 -33.10 4.63
C PRO A 168 -38.21 -33.12 3.18
N ARG A 169 -38.51 -31.95 2.59
CA ARG A 169 -38.54 -31.78 1.13
C ARG A 169 -38.78 -30.31 0.73
N GLN A 170 -37.93 -29.85 -0.19
CA GLN A 170 -38.08 -28.68 -1.08
C GLN A 170 -37.73 -27.29 -0.51
N LEU A 171 -36.49 -26.85 -0.73
CA LEU A 171 -36.25 -25.62 -1.50
C LEU A 171 -34.82 -25.62 -2.10
N ASP A 172 -34.58 -26.53 -3.04
CA ASP A 172 -33.61 -26.25 -4.11
C ASP A 172 -34.32 -25.33 -5.12
N ARG A 173 -33.83 -24.09 -5.26
CA ARG A 173 -33.69 -23.46 -6.58
C ARG A 173 -32.93 -22.12 -6.53
N HIS A 174 -31.80 -22.15 -7.24
CA HIS A 174 -31.14 -21.07 -7.97
C HIS A 174 -30.26 -20.08 -7.20
N CYS A 175 -28.96 -20.41 -7.15
CA CYS A 175 -27.88 -19.46 -7.42
C CYS A 175 -26.99 -20.03 -8.54
N GLU A 176 -27.35 -19.77 -9.79
CA GLU A 176 -26.40 -19.68 -10.92
C GLU A 176 -26.93 -18.61 -11.88
N LEU A 177 -26.21 -17.48 -11.95
CA LEU A 177 -25.78 -16.74 -13.16
C LEU A 177 -24.95 -15.53 -12.71
#